data_AF-A0A831UR73-F1
#
_entry.id   AF-A0A831UR73-F1
#
_cell.length_a   1.000
_cell.length_b   1.000
_cell.length_c   1.000
_cell.angle_alpha   90.00
_cell.angle_beta   90.00
_cell.angle_gamma   90.00
#
_symmetry.space_group_name_H-M   'P 1'
#
loop_
_entity.id
_entity.type
_entity.pdbx_description
1 polymer ?
#
loop_
_entity_poly.entity_id
_entity_poly.type
_entity_poly.pdbx_seq_one_letter_code
_entity_poly.pdbx_strand_id
1 'polypeptide(L)'
;MNTDVITIRKWLNELDTALEKARSFGPIVVGLNKGECLNLVQQIRAHLPSDIDKAERVLRETNRLVGGAQHQAQLTLEQAQEQARQIIEQARREAEQILEHARAEQKRMLSQEEVYRIATAQAQEMIESARQQAHEIRQGADEYAYEVLTQLEGVLAKVMNTVQNGKVYLEDYLKQRVGTRR
;
A
#
# COMPACT_ATOMS: atom_id res chain seq x y z
N MET A 1 37.54 47.96 -17.96
CA MET A 1 38.31 47.00 -17.14
C MET A 1 39.57 46.47 -17.81
N ASN A 2 39.69 46.50 -19.14
CA ASN A 2 40.83 45.93 -19.87
C ASN A 2 42.00 46.91 -20.08
N THR A 3 41.80 48.21 -19.83
CA THR A 3 42.72 49.26 -20.27
C THR A 3 44.02 49.28 -19.46
N ASP A 4 43.98 49.17 -18.14
CA ASP A 4 45.19 49.34 -17.30
C ASP A 4 46.14 48.12 -17.38
N VAL A 5 45.63 46.89 -17.28
CA VAL A 5 46.43 45.65 -17.42
C VAL A 5 47.02 45.49 -18.82
N ILE A 6 46.25 45.82 -19.88
CA ILE A 6 46.77 45.83 -21.25
C ILE A 6 47.86 46.89 -21.40
N THR A 7 47.72 48.04 -20.74
CA THR A 7 48.68 49.14 -20.77
C THR A 7 49.98 48.81 -20.02
N ILE A 8 49.90 48.19 -18.84
CA ILE A 8 51.10 47.71 -18.12
C ILE A 8 51.83 46.64 -18.93
N ARG A 9 51.11 45.69 -19.53
CA ARG A 9 51.70 44.68 -20.43
C ARG A 9 52.36 45.31 -21.65
N LYS A 10 51.75 46.37 -22.20
CA LYS A 10 52.33 47.14 -23.30
C LYS A 10 53.63 47.80 -22.88
N TRP A 11 53.68 48.47 -21.73
CA TRP A 11 54.91 49.08 -21.21
C TRP A 11 56.01 48.07 -20.90
N LEU A 12 55.65 46.90 -20.35
CA LEU A 12 56.59 45.81 -20.13
C LEU A 12 57.17 45.28 -21.44
N ASN A 13 56.34 45.08 -22.46
CA ASN A 13 56.79 44.63 -23.78
C ASN A 13 57.66 45.68 -24.49
N GLU A 14 57.34 46.97 -24.35
CA GLU A 14 58.14 48.07 -24.89
C GLU A 14 59.52 48.14 -24.21
N LEU A 15 59.57 47.89 -22.90
CA LEU A 15 60.81 47.83 -22.12
C LEU A 15 61.65 46.61 -22.53
N ASP A 16 61.02 45.44 -22.69
CA ASP A 16 61.68 44.21 -23.14
C ASP A 16 62.24 44.37 -24.57
N THR A 17 61.46 44.96 -25.48
CA THR A 17 61.92 45.29 -26.84
C THR A 17 63.08 46.30 -26.85
N ALA A 18 63.08 47.27 -25.93
CA ALA A 18 64.18 48.22 -25.79
C ALA A 18 65.46 47.54 -25.27
N LEU A 19 65.33 46.54 -24.40
CA LEU A 19 66.43 45.71 -23.91
C LEU A 19 66.96 44.76 -24.99
N GLU A 20 66.10 44.12 -25.78
CA GLU A 20 66.50 43.20 -26.87
C GLU A 20 67.24 43.91 -28.00
N LYS A 21 66.85 45.14 -28.35
CA LYS A 21 67.52 45.94 -29.40
C LYS A 21 68.89 46.48 -28.98
N ALA A 22 69.20 46.41 -27.69
CA ALA A 22 70.47 46.87 -27.15
C ALA A 22 71.60 45.89 -27.52
N ARG A 23 72.72 46.40 -28.04
CA ARG A 23 73.90 45.56 -28.28
C ARG A 23 74.86 45.69 -27.09
N SER A 24 75.25 44.56 -26.52
CA SER A 24 76.28 44.49 -25.49
C SER A 24 77.65 44.24 -26.13
N PHE A 25 78.64 45.03 -25.73
CA PHE A 25 80.03 44.86 -26.11
C PHE A 25 80.88 44.90 -24.83
N GLY A 26 81.18 43.71 -24.28
CA GLY A 26 81.81 43.61 -22.96
C GLY A 26 80.96 44.28 -21.87
N PRO A 27 81.54 45.08 -20.95
CA PRO A 27 80.78 45.74 -19.88
C PRO A 27 79.93 46.93 -20.34
N ILE A 28 79.93 47.28 -21.64
CA ILE A 28 79.24 48.45 -22.18
C ILE A 28 78.03 48.01 -23.00
N VAL A 29 76.86 48.61 -22.72
CA VAL A 29 75.63 48.41 -23.50
C VAL A 29 75.35 49.67 -24.31
N VAL A 30 75.19 49.51 -25.62
CA VAL A 30 74.97 50.61 -26.58
C VAL A 30 73.60 50.44 -27.24
N GLY A 31 72.83 51.53 -27.33
CA GLY A 31 71.49 51.53 -27.93
C GLY A 31 70.32 51.55 -26.93
N LEU A 32 70.60 51.61 -25.63
CA LEU A 32 69.57 51.80 -24.59
C LEU A 32 69.39 53.28 -24.24
N ASN A 33 68.16 53.78 -24.38
CA ASN A 33 67.79 55.07 -23.82
C ASN A 33 67.38 54.91 -22.35
N LYS A 34 68.30 55.26 -21.45
CA LYS A 34 68.09 55.22 -20.00
C LYS A 34 66.86 56.05 -19.56
N GLY A 35 66.56 57.17 -20.23
CA GLY A 35 65.43 58.03 -19.90
C GLY A 35 64.08 57.40 -20.25
N GLU A 36 63.97 56.79 -21.43
CA GLU A 36 62.76 56.08 -21.88
C GLU A 36 62.47 54.85 -21.01
N CYS A 37 63.50 54.04 -20.73
CA CYS A 37 63.37 52.88 -19.85
C CYS A 37 62.94 53.30 -18.44
N LEU A 38 63.53 54.37 -17.90
CA LEU A 38 63.17 54.88 -16.58
C LEU A 38 61.72 55.38 -16.54
N ASN A 39 61.26 56.04 -17.60
CA ASN A 39 59.87 56.50 -17.71
C ASN A 39 58.89 55.32 -17.75
N LEU A 40 59.17 54.28 -18.56
CA LEU A 40 58.37 53.06 -18.60
C LEU A 40 58.30 52.36 -17.24
N VAL A 41 59.45 52.23 -16.54
CA VAL A 41 59.48 51.66 -15.17
C VAL A 41 58.69 52.52 -14.18
N GLN A 42 58.75 53.85 -14.28
CA GLN A 42 57.98 54.74 -13.42
C GLN A 42 56.48 54.63 -13.67
N GLN A 43 56.06 54.52 -14.93
CA GLN A 43 54.65 54.32 -15.30
C GLN A 43 54.13 52.97 -14.79
N ILE A 44 54.89 51.89 -14.99
CA ILE A 44 54.57 50.58 -14.41
C ILE A 44 54.46 50.68 -12.88
N ARG A 45 55.44 51.31 -12.22
CA ARG A 45 55.45 51.45 -10.75
C ARG A 45 54.29 52.30 -10.23
N ALA A 46 53.84 53.31 -10.98
CA ALA A 46 52.73 54.17 -10.59
C ALA A 46 51.37 53.47 -10.69
N HIS A 47 51.18 52.64 -11.72
CA HIS A 47 49.87 52.01 -11.98
C HIS A 47 49.72 50.60 -11.43
N LEU A 48 50.81 49.84 -11.28
CA LEU A 48 50.81 48.44 -10.82
C LEU A 48 50.16 48.25 -9.43
N PRO A 49 50.42 49.07 -8.40
CA PRO A 49 49.78 48.90 -7.09
C PRO A 49 48.25 48.98 -7.18
N SER A 50 47.74 49.95 -7.95
CA SER A 50 46.30 50.17 -8.08
C SER A 50 45.58 49.03 -8.80
N ASP A 51 46.25 48.35 -9.74
CA ASP A 51 45.67 47.21 -10.45
C ASP A 51 45.69 45.94 -9.62
N ILE A 52 46.75 45.74 -8.82
CA ILE A 52 46.80 44.66 -7.83
C ILE A 52 45.68 44.83 -6.79
N ASP A 53 45.47 46.04 -6.28
CA ASP A 53 44.40 46.34 -5.31
C ASP A 53 43.01 46.04 -5.89
N LYS A 54 42.76 46.44 -7.16
CA LYS A 54 41.51 46.13 -7.86
C LYS A 54 41.33 44.62 -8.02
N ALA A 55 42.36 43.91 -8.46
CA ALA A 55 42.33 42.45 -8.62
C ALA A 55 42.05 41.75 -7.28
N GLU A 56 42.69 42.19 -6.20
CA GLU A 56 42.46 41.65 -4.86
C GLU A 56 41.02 41.90 -4.38
N ARG A 57 40.42 43.06 -4.68
CA ARG A 57 39.00 43.33 -4.37
C ARG A 57 38.07 42.39 -5.11
N VAL A 58 38.26 42.21 -6.41
CA VAL A 58 37.44 41.31 -7.23
C VAL A 58 37.60 39.86 -6.76
N LEU A 59 38.82 39.42 -6.42
CA LEU A 59 39.06 38.09 -5.88
C LEU A 59 38.38 37.90 -4.52
N ARG A 60 38.46 38.87 -3.61
CA ARG A 60 37.75 38.82 -2.32
C ARG A 60 36.25 38.77 -2.50
N GLU A 61 35.70 39.59 -3.39
CA GLU A 61 34.28 39.60 -3.69
C GLU A 61 33.82 38.28 -4.30
N THR A 62 34.57 37.76 -5.28
CA THR A 62 34.31 36.44 -5.89
C THR A 62 34.36 35.33 -4.85
N ASN A 63 35.40 35.30 -4.00
CA ASN A 63 35.52 34.30 -2.94
C ASN A 63 34.34 34.38 -1.95
N ARG A 64 33.90 35.59 -1.60
CA ARG A 64 32.73 35.79 -0.74
C ARG A 64 31.45 35.29 -1.41
N LEU A 65 31.23 35.60 -2.69
CA LEU A 65 30.07 35.16 -3.45
C LEU A 65 30.04 33.64 -3.63
N VAL A 66 31.16 33.04 -4.02
CA VAL A 66 31.29 31.60 -4.19
C VAL A 66 31.10 30.88 -2.86
N GLY A 67 31.72 31.37 -1.78
CA GLY A 67 31.53 30.79 -0.44
C GLY A 67 30.07 30.87 0.03
N GLY A 68 29.41 32.03 -0.18
CA GLY A 68 27.99 32.20 0.13
C GLY A 68 27.08 31.29 -0.69
N ALA A 69 27.34 31.18 -2.00
CA ALA A 69 26.57 30.32 -2.90
C ALA A 69 26.76 28.83 -2.58
N GLN A 70 27.99 28.41 -2.27
CA GLN A 70 28.29 27.03 -1.84
C GLN A 70 27.59 26.69 -0.54
N HIS A 71 27.61 27.60 0.44
CA HIS A 71 26.91 27.39 1.71
C HIS A 71 25.39 27.29 1.51
N GLN A 72 24.81 28.18 0.70
CA GLN A 72 23.39 28.14 0.41
C GLN A 72 22.99 26.85 -0.33
N ALA A 73 23.79 26.42 -1.30
CA ALA A 73 23.55 25.17 -2.02
C ALA A 73 23.61 23.96 -1.07
N GLN A 74 24.56 23.95 -0.14
CA GLN A 74 24.69 22.89 0.87
C GLN A 74 23.45 22.83 1.76
N LEU A 75 22.97 23.97 2.27
CA LEU A 75 21.76 24.02 3.10
C LEU A 75 20.52 23.52 2.33
N THR A 76 20.36 23.94 1.08
CA THR A 76 19.24 23.49 0.24
C THR A 76 19.30 21.99 -0.03
N LEU A 77 20.49 21.44 -0.28
CA LEU A 77 20.66 20.00 -0.46
C LEU A 77 20.31 19.22 0.80
N GLU A 78 20.78 19.68 1.96
CA GLU A 78 20.46 19.06 3.25
C GLU A 78 18.96 19.08 3.54
N GLN A 79 18.30 20.22 3.30
CA GLN A 79 16.86 20.35 3.43
C GLN A 79 16.10 19.42 2.49
N ALA A 80 16.51 19.35 1.22
CA ALA A 80 15.87 18.48 0.22
C ALA A 80 16.05 17.00 0.58
N GLN A 81 17.23 16.60 1.07
CA GLN A 81 17.49 15.24 1.53
C GLN A 81 16.63 14.90 2.76
N GLU A 82 16.49 15.82 3.70
CA GLU A 82 15.65 15.61 4.87
C GLU A 82 14.17 15.47 4.50
N GLN A 83 13.66 16.34 3.65
CA GLN A 83 12.29 16.25 3.13
C GLN A 83 12.06 14.92 2.38
N ALA A 84 13.01 14.51 1.54
CA ALA A 84 12.92 13.24 0.83
C ALA A 84 12.87 12.05 1.80
N ARG A 85 13.70 12.04 2.85
CA ARG A 85 13.67 11.02 3.90
C ARG A 85 12.32 10.98 4.60
N GLN A 86 11.79 12.14 4.99
CA GLN A 86 10.48 12.23 5.66
C GLN A 86 9.34 11.71 4.79
N ILE A 87 9.33 12.05 3.50
CA ILE A 87 8.32 11.56 2.55
C ILE A 87 8.40 10.04 2.41
N ILE A 88 9.61 9.48 2.27
CA ILE A 88 9.80 8.03 2.13
C ILE A 88 9.33 7.30 3.40
N GLU A 89 9.70 7.79 4.59
CA GLU A 89 9.29 7.17 5.85
C GLU A 89 7.78 7.29 6.07
N GLN A 90 7.17 8.43 5.70
CA GLN A 90 5.72 8.57 5.75
C GLN A 90 5.01 7.60 4.81
N ALA A 91 5.46 7.52 3.56
CA ALA A 91 4.90 6.61 2.57
C ALA A 91 5.05 5.13 2.99
N ARG A 92 6.18 4.76 3.61
CA ARG A 92 6.39 3.41 4.17
C ARG A 92 5.38 3.10 5.27
N ARG A 93 5.21 4.00 6.24
CA ARG A 93 4.24 3.83 7.33
C ARG A 93 2.81 3.70 6.82
N GLU A 94 2.42 4.52 5.85
CA GLU A 94 1.10 4.44 5.22
C GLU A 94 0.90 3.12 4.48
N ALA A 95 1.91 2.68 3.72
CA ALA A 95 1.86 1.38 3.04
C ALA A 95 1.73 0.21 4.02
N GLU A 96 2.46 0.22 5.14
CA GLU A 96 2.35 -0.77 6.20
C GLU A 96 0.95 -0.79 6.82
N GLN A 97 0.38 0.38 7.11
CA GLN A 97 -0.99 0.48 7.64
C GLN A 97 -2.04 -0.08 6.67
N ILE A 98 -1.91 0.23 5.38
CA ILE A 98 -2.81 -0.30 4.34
C ILE A 98 -2.72 -1.83 4.28
N LEU A 99 -1.50 -2.38 4.29
CA LEU A 99 -1.30 -3.82 4.25
C LEU A 99 -1.86 -4.52 5.49
N GLU A 100 -1.65 -3.97 6.68
CA GLU A 100 -2.21 -4.53 7.91
C GLU A 100 -3.73 -4.50 7.92
N HIS A 101 -4.34 -3.37 7.52
CA HIS A 101 -5.79 -3.27 7.40
C HIS A 101 -6.36 -4.26 6.37
N ALA A 102 -5.73 -4.38 5.20
CA ALA A 102 -6.13 -5.33 4.16
C ALA A 102 -6.05 -6.78 4.66
N ARG A 103 -4.97 -7.14 5.38
CA ARG A 103 -4.82 -8.47 5.99
C ARG A 103 -5.87 -8.75 7.05
N ALA A 104 -6.17 -7.77 7.91
CA ALA A 104 -7.20 -7.91 8.94
C ALA A 104 -8.58 -8.13 8.31
N GLU A 105 -8.90 -7.35 7.26
CA GLU A 105 -10.18 -7.48 6.55
C GLU A 105 -10.28 -8.81 5.80
N GLN A 106 -9.20 -9.25 5.13
CA GLN A 106 -9.15 -10.57 4.49
C GLN A 106 -9.43 -11.70 5.49
N LYS A 107 -8.79 -11.66 6.68
CA LYS A 107 -9.05 -12.65 7.74
C LYS A 107 -10.51 -12.63 8.19
N ARG A 108 -11.10 -11.44 8.31
CA ARG A 108 -12.51 -11.27 8.68
C ARG A 108 -13.44 -11.87 7.63
N MET A 109 -13.21 -11.58 6.35
CA MET A 109 -14.00 -12.12 5.24
C MET A 109 -13.93 -13.65 5.18
N LEU A 110 -12.73 -14.22 5.27
CA LEU A 110 -12.55 -15.68 5.29
C LEU A 110 -13.27 -16.33 6.48
N SER A 111 -13.19 -15.72 7.66
CA SER A 111 -13.92 -16.21 8.83
C SER A 111 -15.43 -16.15 8.63
N GLN A 112 -15.96 -15.09 8.01
CA GLN A 112 -17.38 -14.97 7.72
C GLN A 112 -17.86 -15.99 6.69
N GLU A 113 -17.06 -16.23 5.65
CA GLU A 113 -17.35 -17.24 4.62
C GLU A 113 -17.37 -18.65 5.22
N GLU A 114 -16.42 -18.98 6.10
CA GLU A 114 -16.39 -20.27 6.77
C GLU A 114 -17.60 -20.47 7.68
N VAL A 115 -17.96 -19.46 8.48
CA VAL A 115 -19.16 -19.49 9.32
C VAL A 115 -20.42 -19.68 8.47
N TYR A 116 -20.53 -18.95 7.35
CA TYR A 116 -21.67 -19.09 6.44
C TYR A 116 -21.75 -20.48 5.82
N ARG A 117 -20.61 -21.04 5.39
CA ARG A 117 -20.52 -22.39 4.83
C ARG A 117 -20.95 -23.45 5.84
N ILE A 118 -20.43 -23.39 7.06
CA ILE A 118 -20.79 -24.31 8.15
C ILE A 118 -22.28 -24.18 8.49
N ALA A 119 -22.78 -22.96 8.68
CA ALA A 119 -24.19 -22.73 8.99
C ALA A 119 -25.12 -23.26 7.89
N THR A 120 -24.74 -23.09 6.62
CA THR A 120 -25.51 -23.62 5.48
C THR A 120 -25.52 -25.14 5.46
N ALA A 121 -24.36 -25.79 5.70
CA ALA A 121 -24.27 -27.24 5.77
C ALA A 121 -25.11 -27.81 6.93
N GLN A 122 -25.03 -27.21 8.11
CA GLN A 122 -25.83 -27.60 9.28
C GLN A 122 -27.33 -27.42 9.03
N ALA A 123 -27.73 -26.32 8.38
CA ALA A 123 -29.13 -26.10 8.03
C ALA A 123 -29.64 -27.16 7.05
N GLN A 124 -28.84 -27.56 6.06
CA GLN A 124 -29.20 -28.63 5.13
C GLN A 124 -29.35 -29.98 5.84
N GLU A 125 -28.41 -30.34 6.72
CA GLU A 125 -28.48 -31.56 7.52
C GLU A 125 -29.72 -31.59 8.43
N MET A 126 -30.03 -30.46 9.08
CA MET A 126 -31.23 -30.34 9.90
C MET A 126 -32.51 -30.53 9.11
N ILE A 127 -32.60 -29.93 7.91
CA ILE A 127 -33.75 -30.10 7.02
C ILE A 127 -33.91 -31.56 6.59
N GLU A 128 -32.80 -32.22 6.26
CA GLU A 128 -32.84 -33.62 5.83
C GLU A 128 -33.24 -34.56 6.98
N SER A 129 -32.67 -34.35 8.17
CA SER A 129 -33.06 -35.08 9.38
C SER A 129 -34.53 -34.88 9.73
N ALA A 130 -35.03 -33.64 9.66
CA ALA A 130 -36.43 -33.33 9.92
C ALA A 130 -37.37 -34.00 8.90
N ARG A 131 -36.98 -34.06 7.61
CA ARG A 131 -37.74 -34.78 6.58
C ARG A 131 -37.79 -36.27 6.84
N GLN A 132 -36.66 -36.87 7.21
CA GLN A 132 -36.58 -38.29 7.54
C GLN A 132 -37.47 -38.63 8.75
N GLN A 133 -37.36 -37.86 9.84
CA GLN A 133 -38.20 -38.03 11.03
C GLN A 133 -39.69 -37.86 10.70
N ALA A 134 -40.05 -36.86 9.90
CA ALA A 134 -41.43 -36.67 9.48
C ALA A 134 -41.96 -37.85 8.65
N HIS A 135 -41.10 -38.48 7.84
CA HIS A 135 -41.46 -39.67 7.09
C HIS A 135 -41.68 -40.88 8.01
N GLU A 136 -40.77 -41.12 8.95
CA GLU A 136 -40.86 -42.20 9.93
C GLU A 136 -42.10 -42.07 10.83
N ILE A 137 -42.39 -40.85 11.31
CA ILE A 137 -43.59 -40.57 12.11
C ILE A 137 -44.85 -40.88 11.29
N ARG A 138 -44.88 -40.50 10.01
CA ARG A 138 -46.05 -40.77 9.15
C ARG A 138 -46.25 -42.27 8.96
N GLN A 139 -45.18 -43.00 8.64
CA GLN A 139 -45.26 -44.46 8.49
C GLN A 139 -45.72 -45.15 9.78
N GLY A 140 -45.13 -44.78 10.92
CA GLY A 140 -45.53 -45.34 12.21
C GLY A 140 -46.98 -45.01 12.59
N ALA A 141 -47.47 -43.81 12.22
CA ALA A 141 -48.86 -43.43 12.43
C ALA A 141 -49.83 -44.24 11.55
N ASP A 142 -49.46 -44.48 10.29
CA ASP A 142 -50.26 -45.30 9.36
C ASP A 142 -50.31 -46.77 9.83
N GLU A 143 -49.18 -47.33 10.27
CA GLU A 143 -49.10 -48.68 10.84
C GLU A 143 -49.95 -48.81 12.11
N TYR A 144 -49.83 -47.85 13.03
CA TYR A 144 -50.62 -47.83 14.25
C TYR A 144 -52.12 -47.70 13.95
N ALA A 145 -52.51 -46.83 13.01
CA ALA A 145 -53.90 -46.69 12.59
C ALA A 145 -54.45 -48.00 12.03
N TYR A 146 -53.66 -48.71 11.21
CA TYR A 146 -54.04 -50.02 10.69
C TYR A 146 -54.24 -51.04 11.82
N GLU A 147 -53.30 -51.13 12.77
CA GLU A 147 -53.40 -52.05 13.90
C GLU A 147 -54.67 -51.79 14.74
N VAL A 148 -54.94 -50.52 15.07
CA VAL A 148 -56.14 -50.12 15.81
C VAL A 148 -57.42 -50.50 15.06
N LEU A 149 -57.45 -50.27 13.74
CA LEU A 149 -58.60 -50.64 12.90
C LEU A 149 -58.80 -52.16 12.85
N THR A 150 -57.74 -52.95 12.73
CA THR A 150 -57.82 -54.42 12.78
C THR A 150 -58.31 -54.92 14.14
N GLN A 151 -57.84 -54.33 15.24
CA GLN A 151 -58.33 -54.68 16.58
C GLN A 151 -59.82 -54.35 16.72
N LEU A 152 -60.25 -53.18 16.24
CA LEU A 152 -61.65 -52.76 16.26
C LEU A 152 -62.53 -53.70 15.42
N GLU A 153 -62.08 -54.10 14.24
CA GLU A 153 -62.76 -55.09 13.40
C GLU A 153 -62.97 -56.41 14.14
N GLY A 154 -61.93 -56.91 14.81
CA GLY A 154 -62.02 -58.14 15.61
C GLY A 154 -63.01 -58.03 16.77
N VAL A 155 -63.10 -56.87 17.43
CA VAL A 155 -64.11 -56.60 18.48
C VAL A 155 -65.51 -56.60 17.88
N LEU A 156 -65.72 -55.89 16.78
CA LEU A 156 -67.01 -55.83 16.10
C LEU A 156 -67.47 -57.21 15.62
N ALA A 157 -66.57 -58.05 15.09
CA ALA A 157 -66.88 -59.41 14.68
C ALA A 157 -67.38 -60.27 15.86
N LYS A 158 -66.77 -60.14 17.05
CA LYS A 158 -67.25 -60.84 18.27
C LYS A 158 -68.63 -60.36 18.71
N VAL A 159 -68.88 -59.05 18.64
CA VAL A 159 -70.19 -58.46 18.97
C VAL A 159 -71.25 -58.97 17.98
N MET A 160 -70.95 -58.95 16.68
CA MET A 160 -71.84 -59.48 15.62
C MET A 160 -72.15 -60.96 15.81
N ASN A 161 -71.16 -61.79 16.13
CA ASN A 161 -71.39 -63.20 16.44
C ASN A 161 -72.30 -63.39 17.66
N THR A 162 -72.13 -62.57 18.70
CA THR A 162 -72.98 -62.62 19.89
C THR A 162 -74.43 -62.26 19.55
N VAL A 163 -74.65 -61.22 18.75
CA VAL A 163 -75.98 -60.82 18.25
C VAL A 163 -76.60 -61.91 17.39
N GLN A 164 -75.82 -62.49 16.46
CA GLN A 164 -76.27 -63.57 15.58
C GLN A 164 -76.71 -64.80 16.38
N ASN A 165 -75.90 -65.22 17.36
CA ASN A 165 -76.23 -66.33 18.24
C ASN A 165 -77.50 -66.05 19.06
N GLY A 166 -77.64 -64.83 19.59
CA GLY A 166 -78.85 -64.39 20.30
C GLY A 166 -80.10 -64.43 19.42
N LYS A 167 -79.98 -64.06 18.14
CA LYS A 167 -81.07 -64.13 17.16
C LYS A 167 -81.47 -65.57 16.85
N VAL A 168 -80.50 -66.46 16.60
CA VAL A 168 -80.77 -67.90 16.38
C VAL A 168 -81.49 -68.51 17.59
N TYR A 169 -81.03 -68.20 18.80
CA TYR A 169 -81.68 -68.65 20.03
C TYR A 169 -83.14 -68.19 20.13
N LEU A 170 -83.42 -66.92 19.80
CA LEU A 170 -84.78 -66.38 19.78
C LEU A 170 -85.65 -67.03 18.70
N GLU A 171 -85.12 -67.26 17.50
CA GLU A 171 -85.84 -67.96 16.42
C GLU A 171 -86.20 -69.40 16.82
N ASP A 172 -85.28 -70.14 17.41
CA ASP A 172 -85.53 -71.50 17.90
C ASP A 172 -86.54 -71.53 19.04
N TYR A 173 -86.43 -70.59 19.99
CA TYR A 173 -87.41 -70.41 21.06
C TYR A 173 -88.82 -70.11 20.51
N LEU A 174 -88.93 -69.24 19.50
CA LEU A 174 -90.21 -68.92 18.86
C LEU A 174 -90.79 -70.12 18.09
N LYS A 175 -89.97 -70.89 17.37
CA LYS A 175 -90.42 -72.11 16.67
C LYS A 175 -90.95 -73.17 17.64
N GLN A 176 -90.26 -73.39 18.76
CA GLN A 176 -90.72 -74.31 19.80
C GLN A 176 -92.08 -73.87 20.37
N ARG A 177 -92.25 -72.58 20.65
CA ARG A 177 -93.51 -72.01 21.17
C ARG A 177 -94.70 -72.13 20.22
N VAL A 178 -94.46 -72.05 18.91
CA VAL A 178 -95.50 -72.24 17.87
C VAL A 178 -95.83 -73.73 17.70
N GLY A 179 -94.84 -74.62 17.86
CA GLY A 179 -95.04 -76.07 17.86
C GLY A 179 -95.86 -76.59 19.04
N THR A 180 -95.82 -75.95 20.21
CA THR A 180 -96.62 -76.33 21.40
C THR A 180 -98.09 -75.87 21.34
N ARG A 181 -98.48 -75.09 20.33
CA ARG A 181 -99.85 -74.55 20.17
C ARG A 181 -100.70 -75.28 19.11
N ARG A 182 -100.31 -76.47 18.68
CA ARG A 182 -101.12 -77.37 17.82
C ARG A 182 -101.39 -78.68 18.51
#